data_AF-H1LHB5-F1
#
_entry.id   AF-H1LHB5-F1
#
_cell.length_a   1.000
_cell.length_b   1.000
_cell.length_c   1.000
_cell.angle_alpha   90.00
_cell.angle_beta   90.00
_cell.angle_gamma   90.00
#
_symmetry.space_group_name_H-M   'P 1'
#
loop_
_entity.id
_entity.type
_entity.pdbx_description
1 polymer ?
#
loop_
_entity_poly.entity_id
_entity_poly.type
_entity_poly.pdbx_seq_one_letter_code
_entity_poly.pdbx_strand_id
1 'polypeptide(L)'
;MVFSITEMGAMVMIDLNDPDIMSSSEAAKRWHKADDYVRQMYRKTPEKFPEGSIRKFGKQLVVTRQGMEMVTGVTEAEAEENTARKQVS
;
A
#
# COMPACT_ATOMS: atom_id res chain seq x y z
N MET A 1 -12.49 29.75 -32.59
CA MET A 1 -12.98 28.85 -31.53
C MET A 1 -12.08 29.04 -30.33
N VAL A 2 -12.58 29.71 -29.29
CA VAL A 2 -11.87 29.92 -28.03
C VAL A 2 -12.29 28.80 -27.08
N PHE A 3 -11.40 27.85 -26.83
CA PHE A 3 -11.58 26.91 -25.72
C PHE A 3 -11.13 27.61 -24.44
N SER A 4 -12.07 28.33 -23.82
CA SER A 4 -12.01 28.56 -22.38
C SER A 4 -12.53 27.31 -21.69
N ILE A 5 -11.85 26.90 -20.63
CA ILE A 5 -12.34 26.66 -19.27
C ILE A 5 -11.23 25.86 -18.59
N THR A 6 -10.46 26.55 -17.75
CA THR A 6 -10.16 26.12 -16.39
C THR A 6 -10.37 24.62 -16.13
N GLU A 7 -9.39 23.79 -16.52
CA GLU A 7 -9.17 22.53 -15.81
C GLU A 7 -8.69 22.93 -14.43
N MET A 8 -9.66 23.11 -13.54
CA MET A 8 -9.43 23.22 -12.12
C MET A 8 -8.55 22.04 -11.74
N GLY A 9 -7.32 22.33 -11.31
CA GLY A 9 -6.55 21.37 -10.54
C GLY A 9 -7.44 20.95 -9.39
N ALA A 10 -8.08 19.79 -9.53
CA ALA A 10 -8.86 19.20 -8.47
C ALA A 10 -7.89 19.13 -7.30
N MET A 11 -8.21 19.83 -6.22
CA MET A 11 -7.45 19.71 -4.99
C MET A 11 -7.75 18.30 -4.47
N VAL A 12 -7.00 17.31 -4.97
CA VAL A 12 -7.11 15.91 -4.58
C VAL A 12 -6.62 15.85 -3.14
N MET A 13 -7.58 16.04 -2.22
CA MET A 13 -7.37 15.88 -0.81
C MET A 13 -7.32 14.38 -0.54
N ILE A 14 -6.17 13.89 -0.12
CA ILE A 14 -6.02 12.49 0.29
C ILE A 14 -6.57 12.40 1.71
N ASP A 15 -7.60 11.57 1.90
CA ASP A 15 -8.10 11.26 3.24
C ASP A 15 -7.12 10.33 3.95
N LEU A 16 -6.45 10.84 4.97
CA LEU A 16 -5.49 10.06 5.76
C LEU A 16 -6.18 9.08 6.73
N ASN A 17 -7.51 9.18 6.91
CA ASN A 17 -8.30 8.23 7.69
C ASN A 17 -8.77 7.04 6.86
N ASP A 18 -8.45 7.03 5.56
CA ASP A 18 -8.76 5.93 4.68
C ASP A 18 -8.11 4.64 5.21
N PRO A 19 -8.89 3.59 5.53
CA PRO A 19 -8.36 2.32 6.04
C PRO A 19 -7.44 1.58 5.06
N ASP A 20 -7.43 2.03 3.80
CA ASP A 20 -6.55 1.56 2.73
C ASP A 20 -5.15 2.14 2.88
N ILE A 21 -4.98 3.23 3.61
CA ILE A 21 -3.69 3.84 3.94
C ILE A 21 -3.27 3.37 5.32
N MET A 22 -2.13 2.70 5.40
CA MET A 22 -1.67 2.12 6.65
C MET A 22 -0.15 2.21 6.80
N SER A 23 0.32 2.04 8.02
CA SER A 23 1.75 2.04 8.27
C SER A 23 2.39 0.73 7.78
N SER A 24 3.70 0.75 7.51
CA SER A 24 4.44 -0.42 7.01
C SER A 24 4.30 -1.65 7.91
N SER A 25 4.18 -1.42 9.22
CA SER A 25 4.05 -2.49 10.21
C SER A 25 2.63 -3.05 10.26
N GLU A 26 1.60 -2.21 10.09
CA GLU A 26 0.21 -2.67 10.00
C GLU A 26 -0.02 -3.45 8.70
N ALA A 27 0.51 -2.96 7.59
CA ALA A 27 0.50 -3.66 6.31
C ALA A 27 1.16 -5.03 6.41
N ALA A 28 2.34 -5.12 7.05
CA ALA A 28 2.99 -6.42 7.24
C ALA A 28 2.10 -7.41 8.01
N LYS A 29 1.42 -6.95 9.07
CA LYS A 29 0.53 -7.78 9.88
C LYS A 29 -0.70 -8.25 9.11
N ARG A 30 -1.36 -7.37 8.36
CA ARG A 30 -2.54 -7.71 7.54
C ARG A 30 -2.24 -8.79 6.50
N TRP A 31 -1.03 -8.81 5.93
CA TRP A 31 -0.58 -9.85 4.99
C TRP A 31 0.16 -11.02 5.65
N HIS A 32 0.15 -11.12 6.98
CA HIS A 32 0.87 -12.14 7.75
C HIS A 32 2.35 -12.28 7.34
N LYS A 33 3.02 -11.15 7.08
CA LYS A 33 4.45 -11.04 6.79
C LYS A 33 5.21 -10.52 8.02
N ALA A 34 6.53 -10.60 7.97
CA ALA A 34 7.39 -10.02 9.00
C ALA A 34 7.24 -8.48 9.05
N ASP A 35 7.29 -7.87 10.23
CA ASP A 35 7.09 -6.42 10.46
C ASP A 35 8.03 -5.53 9.63
N ASP A 36 9.20 -6.04 9.25
CA ASP A 36 10.20 -5.35 8.45
C ASP A 36 10.06 -5.58 6.94
N TYR A 37 9.15 -6.45 6.51
CA TYR A 37 8.97 -6.88 5.13
C TYR A 37 8.82 -5.70 4.16
N VAL A 38 7.89 -4.79 4.45
CA VAL A 38 7.64 -3.62 3.59
C VAL A 38 8.88 -2.73 3.49
N ARG A 39 9.61 -2.54 4.60
CA ARG A 39 10.86 -1.76 4.63
C ARG A 39 11.96 -2.43 3.80
N GLN A 40 12.07 -3.76 3.88
CA GLN A 40 13.01 -4.53 3.08
C GLN A 40 12.68 -4.45 1.59
N MET A 41 11.41 -4.64 1.23
CA MET A 41 10.94 -4.58 -0.16
C MET A 41 11.13 -3.19 -0.76
N TYR A 42 10.80 -2.13 -0.01
CA TYR A 42 11.03 -0.76 -0.45
C TYR A 42 12.52 -0.45 -0.70
N ARG A 43 13.43 -1.05 0.07
CA ARG A 43 14.88 -0.89 -0.12
C ARG A 43 15.42 -1.70 -1.29
N LYS A 44 14.91 -2.91 -1.50
CA LYS A 44 15.41 -3.86 -2.51
C LYS A 44 14.83 -3.59 -3.90
N THR A 45 13.53 -3.34 -3.96
CA THR A 45 12.76 -3.23 -5.20
C THR A 45 11.69 -2.13 -5.06
N PRO A 46 12.11 -0.85 -4.93
CA PRO A 46 11.17 0.28 -4.88
C PRO A 46 10.28 0.36 -6.13
N GLU A 47 10.76 -0.09 -7.29
CA GLU A 47 10.06 -0.09 -8.58
C GLU A 47 8.82 -0.99 -8.64
N LYS A 48 8.67 -1.92 -7.70
CA LYS A 48 7.48 -2.77 -7.61
C LYS A 48 6.29 -2.05 -6.98
N PHE A 49 6.52 -0.95 -6.29
CA PHE A 49 5.45 -0.15 -5.71
C PHE A 49 4.96 0.84 -6.78
N PRO A 50 3.65 0.85 -7.10
CA PRO A 50 3.10 1.86 -8.00
C PRO A 50 3.32 3.28 -7.47
N GLU A 51 3.40 4.25 -8.38
CA GLU A 51 3.61 5.65 -8.01
C GLU A 51 2.49 6.14 -7.08
N GLY A 52 2.87 6.82 -5.98
CA GLY A 52 1.92 7.27 -4.96
C GLY A 52 1.44 6.18 -3.99
N SER A 53 1.79 4.90 -4.19
CA SER A 53 1.32 3.81 -3.33
C SER A 53 2.13 3.64 -2.04
N ILE A 54 3.34 4.18 -1.99
CA ILE A 54 4.24 4.14 -0.83
C ILE A 54 4.95 5.49 -0.65
N ARG A 55 5.04 5.95 0.59
CA ARG A 55 5.76 7.18 0.93
C ARG A 55 6.37 7.13 2.33
N LYS A 56 7.54 7.73 2.47
CA LYS A 56 8.18 7.92 3.78
C LYS A 56 7.67 9.18 4.45
N PHE A 57 7.15 9.02 5.68
CA PHE A 57 6.72 10.09 6.57
C PHE A 57 7.60 10.09 7.82
N GLY A 58 8.56 11.03 7.89
CA GLY A 58 9.53 11.09 8.97
C GLY A 58 10.34 9.79 9.07
N LYS A 59 10.11 9.01 10.13
CA LYS A 59 10.77 7.71 10.37
C LYS A 59 9.94 6.51 9.90
N GLN A 60 8.66 6.69 9.55
CA GLN A 60 7.74 5.61 9.18
C GLN A 60 7.52 5.56 7.66
N LEU A 61 7.29 4.37 7.14
CA LEU A 61 6.77 4.17 5.78
C LEU A 61 5.27 3.97 5.86
N VAL A 62 4.54 4.69 5.03
CA VAL A 62 3.10 4.53 4.85
C VAL A 62 2.88 3.93 3.47
N VAL A 63 2.00 2.94 3.40
CA VAL A 63 1.71 2.18 2.20
C VAL A 63 0.20 2.03 2.06
N THR A 64 -0.26 1.98 0.82
CA THR A 64 -1.66 1.71 0.47
C THR A 64 -1.91 0.21 0.34
N ARG A 65 -3.18 -0.23 0.45
CA ARG A 65 -3.58 -1.61 0.14
C ARG A 65 -3.08 -2.03 -1.25
N GLN A 66 -3.35 -1.21 -2.26
CA GLN A 66 -2.92 -1.46 -3.64
C GLN A 66 -1.40 -1.66 -3.77
N GLY A 67 -0.61 -0.85 -3.06
CA GLY A 67 0.84 -1.03 -3.02
C GLY A 67 1.27 -2.38 -2.46
N MET A 68 0.57 -2.86 -1.43
CA MET A 68 0.82 -4.18 -0.85
C MET A 68 0.39 -5.32 -1.76
N GLU A 69 -0.76 -5.22 -2.42
CA GLU A 69 -1.25 -6.25 -3.36
C GLU A 69 -0.29 -6.44 -4.52
N MET A 70 0.23 -5.33 -5.09
CA MET A 70 1.20 -5.38 -6.19
C MET A 70 2.53 -6.02 -5.78
N VAL A 71 3.01 -5.72 -4.58
CA VAL A 71 4.32 -6.22 -4.10
C VAL A 71 4.25 -7.67 -3.65
N THR A 72 3.15 -8.04 -3.00
CA THR A 72 2.96 -9.41 -2.51
C THR A 72 2.40 -10.35 -3.58
N GLY A 73 1.72 -9.81 -4.60
CA GLY A 73 1.03 -10.57 -5.64
C GLY A 73 -0.24 -11.27 -5.14
N VAL A 74 -0.71 -10.94 -3.93
CA VAL A 74 -1.92 -11.51 -3.32
C VAL A 74 -2.76 -10.40 -2.70
N THR A 75 -4.07 -10.56 -2.79
CA THR A 75 -5.04 -9.69 -2.11
C THR A 75 -4.99 -9.91 -0.59
N GLU A 76 -5.50 -8.93 0.17
CA GLU A 76 -5.61 -9.04 1.62
C GLU A 76 -6.41 -10.30 2.04
N ALA A 77 -7.53 -10.57 1.36
CA ALA A 77 -8.36 -11.74 1.60
C ALA A 77 -7.64 -13.07 1.29
N GLU A 78 -6.88 -13.12 0.20
CA GLU A 78 -6.08 -14.32 -0.13
C GLU A 78 -4.94 -14.54 0.87
N ALA A 79 -4.34 -13.47 1.41
CA ALA A 79 -3.32 -13.59 2.44
C ALA A 79 -3.89 -14.19 3.74
N GLU A 80 -5.09 -13.78 4.12
CA GLU A 80 -5.84 -14.34 5.24
C GLU A 80 -6.21 -15.82 4.99
N GLU A 81 -6.74 -16.15 3.82
CA GLU A 81 -7.09 -17.52 3.45
C GLU A 81 -5.86 -18.45 3.46
N ASN A 82 -4.74 -18.00 2.88
CA ASN A 82 -3.49 -18.76 2.88
C ASN A 82 -2.96 -19.01 4.30
N THR A 83 -3.25 -18.10 5.21
CA THR A 83 -2.90 -18.26 6.63
C THR A 83 -3.81 -19.27 7.30
N ALA A 84 -5.12 -19.21 7.02
CA ALA A 84 -6.09 -20.19 7.53
C ALA A 84 -5.81 -21.61 7.04
N ARG A 85 -5.51 -21.80 5.74
CA ARG A 85 -5.15 -23.11 5.16
C ARG A 85 -3.91 -23.72 5.83
N LYS A 86 -2.92 -22.91 6.19
CA LYS A 86 -1.69 -23.38 6.86
C LYS A 86 -1.91 -23.81 8.31
N GLN A 87 -2.94 -23.31 8.99
CA GLN A 87 -3.23 -23.68 10.37
C GLN A 87 -4.00 -25.01 10.49
N VAL A 88 -4.55 -25.51 9.38
CA VAL A 88 -5.34 -26.76 9.33
C VAL A 88 -4.51 -27.96 8.84
N SER A 89 -3.23 -27.76 8.53
CA SER A 89 -2.26 -28.81 8.16
C SER A 89 -1.19 -29.00 9.22
#